data_AF-L0J9A4-F1
#
_entry.id   AF-L0J9A4-F1
#
_cell.length_a   1.000
_cell.length_b   1.000
_cell.length_c   1.000
_cell.angle_alpha   90.00
_cell.angle_beta   90.00
_cell.angle_gamma   90.00
#
_symmetry.space_group_name_H-M   'P 1'
#
loop_
_entity.id
_entity.type
_entity.pdbx_description
1 polymer ?
#
loop_
_entity_poly.entity_id
_entity_poly.type
_entity_poly.pdbx_seq_one_letter_code
_entity_poly.pdbx_strand_id
1 'polypeptide(L)'
;MPNYPRNDHYDIDLTSSGNGWLGTFAITVSTTATDILSDGSEWGPVSIVTSDPAASIVGTLLAADGESLTVLVNGEDDPRRIPIDTVLRFRA
;
A
#
# COMPACT_ATOMS: atom_id res chain seq x y z
N MET A 1 -0.97 -13.19 18.51
CA MET A 1 -1.19 -11.73 18.37
C MET A 1 -2.69 -11.49 18.23
N PRO A 2 -3.23 -10.33 18.60
CA PRO A 2 -4.65 -10.03 18.47
C PRO A 2 -5.06 -10.16 16.99
N ASN A 3 -6.19 -10.83 16.73
CA ASN A 3 -6.77 -10.92 15.40
C ASN A 3 -7.69 -9.70 15.24
N TYR A 4 -7.19 -8.65 14.57
CA TYR A 4 -7.99 -7.45 14.32
C TYR A 4 -9.05 -7.78 13.25
N PRO A 5 -10.35 -7.54 13.52
CA PRO A 5 -11.39 -7.85 12.55
C PRO A 5 -11.23 -6.94 11.32
N ARG A 6 -11.08 -7.56 10.15
CA ARG A 6 -11.03 -6.88 8.83
C ARG A 6 -12.40 -6.27 8.52
N ASN A 7 -12.62 -5.03 8.95
CA ASN A 7 -13.95 -4.40 9.02
C ASN A 7 -14.10 -3.25 8.01
N ASP A 8 -13.72 -3.45 6.74
CA ASP A 8 -13.85 -2.50 5.62
C ASP A 8 -13.37 -1.04 5.89
N HIS A 9 -12.69 -0.83 7.02
CA HIS A 9 -12.11 0.42 7.46
C HIS A 9 -10.59 0.29 7.35
N TYR A 10 -9.95 1.39 6.98
CA TYR A 10 -8.50 1.50 7.01
C TYR A 10 -8.06 1.86 8.43
N ASP A 11 -7.19 1.05 9.00
CA ASP A 11 -6.56 1.30 10.31
C ASP A 11 -5.43 2.33 10.20
N ILE A 12 -4.83 2.44 9.01
CA ILE A 12 -3.68 3.31 8.73
C ILE A 12 -4.00 4.23 7.53
N ASP A 13 -3.58 5.50 7.64
CA ASP A 13 -3.63 6.48 6.56
C ASP A 13 -2.32 7.28 6.51
N LEU A 14 -1.44 6.88 5.60
CA LEU A 14 -0.18 7.57 5.32
C LEU A 14 -0.38 8.46 4.09
N THR A 15 -0.16 9.76 4.25
CA THR A 15 -0.31 10.74 3.15
C THR A 15 0.94 11.61 3.03
N SER A 16 1.36 11.82 1.79
CA SER A 16 2.42 12.76 1.38
C SER A 16 1.84 13.85 0.49
N SER A 17 2.39 15.06 0.60
CA SER A 17 2.05 16.18 -0.29
C SER A 17 2.65 16.05 -1.69
N GLY A 18 3.45 15.02 -1.95
CA GLY A 18 4.19 14.85 -3.20
C GLY A 18 5.44 15.72 -3.32
N ASN A 19 5.80 16.49 -2.29
CA ASN A 19 6.92 17.41 -2.30
C ASN A 19 7.87 17.17 -1.12
N GLY A 20 9.18 17.21 -1.36
CA GLY A 20 10.21 17.10 -0.33
C GLY A 20 10.58 15.66 0.01
N TRP A 21 10.19 15.18 1.20
CA TRP A 21 10.65 13.94 1.85
C TRP A 21 10.13 12.63 1.23
N LEU A 22 10.02 12.55 -0.10
CA LEU A 22 9.48 11.38 -0.82
C LEU A 22 10.25 10.09 -0.52
N GLY A 23 11.57 10.15 -0.40
CA GLY A 23 12.37 8.98 0.00
C GLY A 23 12.02 8.47 1.40
N THR A 24 11.87 9.37 2.37
CA THR A 24 11.43 8.99 3.73
C THR A 24 10.02 8.45 3.72
N PHE A 25 9.11 9.07 2.97
CA PHE A 25 7.72 8.60 2.86
C PHE A 25 7.66 7.20 2.25
N ALA A 26 8.40 6.97 1.16
CA ALA A 26 8.52 5.66 0.52
C ALA A 26 9.02 4.58 1.50
N ILE A 27 10.05 4.89 2.31
CA ILE A 27 10.55 3.97 3.34
C ILE A 27 9.48 3.68 4.40
N THR A 28 8.74 4.71 4.85
CA THR A 28 7.65 4.52 5.81
C THR A 28 6.56 3.61 5.25
N VAL A 29 6.09 3.88 4.02
CA VAL A 29 5.08 3.04 3.34
C VAL A 29 5.58 1.61 3.18
N SER A 30 6.83 1.41 2.75
CA SER A 30 7.43 0.08 2.57
C SER A 30 7.45 -0.69 3.88
N THR A 31 7.95 -0.05 4.95
CA THR A 31 8.06 -0.66 6.27
C THR A 31 6.68 -1.01 6.82
N THR A 32 5.70 -0.10 6.70
CA THR A 32 4.33 -0.35 7.13
C THR A 32 3.70 -1.51 6.37
N ALA A 33 3.83 -1.54 5.04
CA ALA A 33 3.26 -2.61 4.22
C ALA A 33 3.91 -3.97 4.51
N THR A 34 5.23 -4.03 4.71
CA THR A 34 5.94 -5.24 5.11
C THR A 34 5.51 -5.71 6.51
N ASP A 35 5.29 -4.80 7.46
CA ASP A 35 4.82 -5.13 8.81
C ASP A 35 3.39 -5.70 8.79
N ILE A 36 2.48 -5.08 8.02
CA ILE A 36 1.11 -5.57 7.82
C ILE A 36 1.11 -7.02 7.31
N LEU A 37 2.00 -7.34 6.37
CA LEU A 37 2.11 -8.68 5.77
C LEU A 37 2.94 -9.67 6.60
N SER A 38 3.49 -9.26 7.74
CA SER A 38 4.44 -10.07 8.52
C SER A 38 3.81 -11.33 9.13
N ASP A 39 2.49 -11.37 9.24
CA ASP A 39 1.72 -12.54 9.67
C ASP A 39 1.51 -13.60 8.56
N GLY A 40 2.01 -13.31 7.34
CA GLY A 40 1.96 -14.19 6.18
C GLY A 40 0.62 -14.18 5.44
N SER A 41 -0.29 -13.28 5.79
CA SER A 41 -1.59 -13.14 5.12
C SER A 41 -1.62 -11.92 4.21
N GLU A 42 -2.30 -12.07 3.07
CA GLU A 42 -2.70 -10.93 2.25
C GLU A 42 -3.61 -9.98 3.03
N TRP A 43 -3.51 -8.68 2.76
CA TRP A 43 -4.28 -7.64 3.44
C TRP A 43 -5.14 -6.84 2.48
N GLY A 44 -6.41 -6.67 2.80
CA GLY A 44 -7.33 -5.89 1.98
C GLY A 44 -8.60 -5.48 2.73
N PRO A 45 -9.21 -4.36 2.34
CA PRO A 45 -8.80 -3.51 1.22
C PRO A 45 -7.60 -2.61 1.56
N VAL A 46 -6.76 -2.31 0.56
CA VAL A 46 -5.82 -1.18 0.59
C VAL A 46 -6.24 -0.16 -0.47
N SER A 47 -5.95 1.12 -0.21
CA SER A 47 -6.14 2.21 -1.17
C SER A 47 -4.84 2.98 -1.37
N ILE A 48 -4.40 3.08 -2.61
CA ILE A 48 -3.14 3.69 -3.01
C ILE A 48 -3.41 4.82 -4.00
N VAL A 49 -2.79 5.98 -3.78
CA VAL A 49 -2.75 7.07 -4.76
C VAL A 49 -1.31 7.23 -5.23
N THR A 50 -1.10 7.25 -6.54
CA THR A 50 0.23 7.42 -7.17
C THR A 50 0.36 8.78 -7.87
N SER A 51 1.59 9.26 -8.04
CA SER A 51 1.92 10.49 -8.76
C SER A 51 2.20 10.26 -10.25
N ASP A 52 2.79 9.12 -10.62
CA ASP A 52 3.21 8.83 -12.00
C ASP A 52 3.08 7.32 -12.35
N PRO A 53 2.15 6.93 -13.25
CA PRO A 53 1.03 7.75 -13.68
C PRO A 53 0.12 8.08 -12.48
N ALA A 54 -0.53 9.25 -12.53
CA ALA A 54 -1.51 9.60 -11.51
C ALA A 54 -2.69 8.62 -11.53
N ALA A 55 -2.87 7.86 -10.45
CA ALA A 55 -3.92 6.85 -10.35
C ALA A 55 -4.40 6.69 -8.91
N SER A 56 -5.65 6.23 -8.76
CA SER A 56 -6.21 5.76 -7.50
C SER A 56 -6.52 4.28 -7.64
N ILE A 57 -5.89 3.46 -6.81
CA ILE A 57 -5.94 2.00 -6.86
C ILE A 57 -6.58 1.51 -5.56
N VAL A 58 -7.50 0.56 -5.68
CA VAL A 58 -8.09 -0.16 -4.54
C VAL A 58 -7.97 -1.65 -4.81
N GLY A 59 -7.50 -2.42 -3.83
CA GLY A 59 -7.23 -3.83 -4.03
C GLY A 59 -6.78 -4.55 -2.76
N THR A 60 -6.19 -5.72 -2.95
CA THR A 60 -5.57 -6.53 -1.89
C THR A 60 -4.06 -6.45 -2.03
N LEU A 61 -3.37 -6.06 -0.96
CA LEU A 61 -1.92 -6.08 -0.85
C LEU A 61 -1.44 -7.53 -0.68
N LEU A 62 -0.61 -7.98 -1.62
CA LEU A 62 -0.09 -9.36 -1.65
C LEU A 62 1.37 -9.44 -1.18
N ALA A 63 2.18 -8.44 -1.52
CA ALA A 63 3.59 -8.38 -1.17
C ALA A 63 4.06 -6.92 -1.10
N ALA A 64 5.10 -6.67 -0.31
CA ALA A 64 5.78 -5.38 -0.24
C ALA A 64 7.28 -5.59 -0.11
N ASP A 65 8.05 -4.82 -0.87
CA ASP A 65 9.50 -4.77 -0.79
C ASP A 65 9.98 -3.30 -0.74
N GLY A 66 11.30 -3.09 -0.73
CA GLY A 66 11.91 -1.76 -0.67
C GLY A 66 11.67 -0.89 -1.92
N GLU A 67 11.16 -1.47 -3.00
CA GLU A 67 10.98 -0.81 -4.29
C GLU A 67 9.50 -0.67 -4.67
N SER A 68 8.64 -1.55 -4.17
CA SER A 68 7.29 -1.70 -4.70
C SER A 68 6.27 -2.33 -3.76
N LEU A 69 5.00 -2.04 -4.03
CA LEU A 69 3.84 -2.73 -3.49
C LEU A 69 3.24 -3.62 -4.60
N THR A 70 3.02 -4.90 -4.31
CA THR A 70 2.30 -5.80 -5.21
C THR A 70 0.85 -5.89 -4.76
N VAL A 71 -0.07 -5.48 -5.62
CA VAL A 71 -1.50 -5.35 -5.30
C VAL A 71 -2.34 -6.05 -6.36
N LEU A 72 -3.24 -6.93 -5.95
CA LEU A 72 -4.33 -7.41 -6.81
C LEU A 72 -5.42 -6.34 -6.82
N VAL A 73 -5.54 -5.61 -7.92
CA VAL A 73 -6.52 -4.52 -8.05
C VAL A 73 -7.92 -5.09 -8.20
N ASN A 74 -8.90 -4.48 -7.54
CA ASN A 74 -10.28 -4.93 -7.62
C ASN A 74 -10.79 -4.92 -9.06
N GLY A 75 -11.21 -6.08 -9.56
CA GLY A 75 -11.71 -6.25 -10.93
C GLY A 75 -10.63 -6.54 -11.97
N GLU A 76 -9.37 -6.69 -11.56
CA GLU A 76 -8.28 -7.19 -12.39
C GLU A 76 -7.93 -8.63 -11.97
N ASP A 77 -7.47 -9.45 -12.92
CA ASP A 77 -7.08 -10.84 -12.68
C ASP A 77 -5.59 -10.97 -12.30
N ASP A 78 -4.76 -10.03 -12.76
CA ASP A 78 -3.31 -10.04 -12.58
C ASP A 78 -2.86 -8.98 -11.56
N PRO A 79 -1.96 -9.33 -10.61
CA PRO A 79 -1.41 -8.35 -9.68
C PRO A 79 -0.55 -7.28 -10.36
N ARG A 80 -0.66 -6.05 -9.85
CA ARG A 80 0.14 -4.91 -10.29
C ARG A 80 1.27 -4.62 -9.31
N ARG A 81 2.46 -4.36 -9.84
CA ARG A 81 3.62 -3.87 -9.09
C ARG A 81 3.64 -2.34 -9.16
N ILE A 82 3.42 -1.70 -8.03
CA ILE A 82 3.33 -0.23 -7.89
C ILE A 82 4.66 0.25 -7.31
N PRO A 83 5.44 1.07 -8.05
CA PRO A 83 6.68 1.63 -7.53
C PRO A 83 6.42 2.52 -6.31
N ILE A 84 7.15 2.28 -5.22
CA ILE A 84 6.84 2.89 -3.92
C ILE A 84 7.16 4.38 -3.86
N ASP A 85 8.10 4.83 -4.68
CA ASP A 85 8.49 6.22 -4.87
C ASP A 85 7.42 7.07 -5.58
N THR A 86 6.47 6.42 -6.26
CA THR A 86 5.30 7.08 -6.86
C THR A 86 4.14 7.25 -5.88
N VAL A 87 4.16 6.58 -4.72
CA VAL A 87 3.04 6.59 -3.78
C VAL A 87 2.92 7.96 -3.09
N LEU A 88 1.74 8.55 -3.16
CA LEU A 88 1.34 9.78 -2.47
C LEU A 88 0.42 9.52 -1.29
N ARG A 89 -0.33 8.43 -1.31
CA ARG A 89 -1.17 8.00 -0.19
C ARG A 89 -1.26 6.49 -0.15
N PHE A 90 -1.17 5.93 1.05
CA PHE A 90 -1.36 4.51 1.33
C PHE A 90 -2.32 4.39 2.51
N ARG A 91 -3.41 3.66 2.31
CA ARG A 91 -4.37 3.29 3.35
C ARG A 91 -4.51 1.78 3.41
N ALA A 92 -4.51 1.23 4.62
CA ALA A 92 -4.65 -0.19 4.90
C ALA A 92 -5.42 -0.39 6.19
#